data_AF-X6F199-F1
#
_entry.id   AF-X6F199-F1
#
_cell.length_a   1.000
_cell.length_b   1.000
_cell.length_c   1.000
_cell.angle_alpha   90.00
_cell.angle_beta   90.00
_cell.angle_gamma   90.00
#
_symmetry.space_group_name_H-M   'P 1'
#
loop_
_entity.id
_entity.type
_entity.pdbx_description
1 polymer ?
#
loop_
_entity_poly.entity_id
_entity_poly.type
_entity_poly.pdbx_seq_one_letter_code
_entity_poly.pdbx_strand_id
1 'polypeptide(L)'
;MTIAPDQLVTWVTAVAGVGVAVVGGIAGYLSAGWRFREVQLSYEQKTRDSYLDNARKVAADVYVPLSVAVSALSRAYLEFKVHIDSNATPIGAINRFKGACRSFERTLTGLTDRGATAYLTLSLEEKLVSFSSFLNESLTAQTTIKRLTLQPKFYGVADTVVYRGENSWLVRWSPVVVAITQVIPIAGVRLRAISETLCAPIASGDFEKRFREDTLTISALIKEVTLGSRSSPTI
;
A
#
# COMPACT_ATOMS: atom_id res chain seq x y z
N MET A 1 18.43 -18.83 97.25
CA MET A 1 18.77 -19.25 95.88
C MET A 1 18.91 -18.02 95.02
N THR A 2 20.12 -17.68 94.61
CA THR A 2 20.43 -16.55 93.72
C THR A 2 20.50 -17.04 92.29
N ILE A 3 19.71 -16.43 91.39
CA ILE A 3 19.72 -16.74 89.96
C ILE A 3 20.89 -15.99 89.30
N ALA A 4 21.69 -16.67 88.49
CA ALA A 4 22.88 -16.11 87.88
C ALA A 4 22.53 -15.19 86.68
N PRO A 5 23.24 -14.06 86.50
CA PRO A 5 22.91 -13.03 85.49
C PRO A 5 23.14 -13.47 84.04
N ASP A 6 23.87 -14.56 83.82
CA ASP A 6 24.30 -15.11 82.53
C ASP A 6 23.19 -15.80 81.71
N GLN A 7 21.99 -16.00 82.28
CA GLN A 7 20.81 -16.51 81.56
C GLN A 7 19.98 -15.42 80.83
N LEU A 8 20.22 -14.14 81.12
CA LEU A 8 19.43 -13.03 80.54
C LEU A 8 19.90 -12.59 79.14
N VAL A 9 21.16 -12.84 78.78
CA VAL A 9 21.74 -12.38 77.51
C VAL A 9 21.21 -13.16 76.30
N THR A 10 20.93 -14.46 76.47
CA THR A 10 20.54 -15.39 75.40
C THR A 10 19.16 -15.09 74.80
N TRP A 11 18.25 -14.49 75.56
CA TRP A 11 16.90 -14.15 75.09
C TRP A 11 16.84 -12.82 74.32
N VAL A 12 17.77 -11.89 74.60
CA VAL A 12 17.80 -10.57 73.92
C VAL A 12 18.34 -10.69 72.49
N THR A 13 19.28 -11.60 72.24
CA THR A 13 19.80 -11.86 70.87
C THR A 13 18.83 -12.62 69.98
N ALA A 14 17.90 -13.42 70.54
CA ALA A 14 16.90 -14.14 69.76
C ALA A 14 15.81 -13.23 69.16
N VAL A 15 15.47 -12.11 69.83
CA VAL A 15 14.39 -11.19 69.40
C VAL A 15 14.88 -10.18 68.35
N ALA A 16 16.17 -9.83 68.35
CA ALA A 16 16.77 -8.95 67.34
C ALA A 16 16.73 -9.54 65.90
N GLY A 17 16.72 -10.87 65.75
CA GLY A 17 16.73 -11.53 64.45
C GLY A 17 15.39 -11.52 63.69
N VAL A 18 14.25 -11.40 64.39
CA VAL A 18 12.92 -11.55 63.76
C VAL A 18 12.37 -10.21 63.25
N GLY A 19 12.70 -9.10 63.91
CA GLY A 19 12.23 -7.76 63.51
C GLY A 19 12.76 -7.30 62.15
N VAL A 20 14.00 -7.63 61.80
CA VAL A 20 14.62 -7.21 60.53
C VAL A 20 14.06 -8.00 59.33
N ALA A 21 13.72 -9.27 59.53
CA ALA A 21 13.17 -10.13 58.47
C ALA A 21 11.79 -9.66 57.98
N VAL A 22 10.91 -9.22 58.89
CA VAL A 22 9.55 -8.73 58.53
C VAL A 22 9.61 -7.39 57.78
N VAL A 23 10.51 -6.48 58.20
CA VAL A 23 10.72 -5.20 57.50
C VAL A 23 11.33 -5.43 56.10
N GLY A 24 12.26 -6.37 55.96
CA GLY A 24 12.82 -6.78 54.67
C GLY A 24 11.75 -7.36 53.72
N GLY A 25 10.83 -8.19 54.23
CA GLY A 25 9.73 -8.75 53.45
C GLY A 25 8.76 -7.70 52.89
N ILE A 26 8.40 -6.70 53.71
CA ILE A 26 7.48 -5.62 53.31
C ILE A 26 8.14 -4.66 52.30
N ALA A 27 9.42 -4.33 52.49
CA ALA A 27 10.20 -3.54 51.53
C ALA A 27 10.39 -4.26 50.18
N GLY A 28 10.55 -5.59 50.20
CA GLY A 28 10.58 -6.43 49.01
C GLY A 28 9.27 -6.39 48.22
N TYR A 29 8.12 -6.43 48.90
CA TYR A 29 6.81 -6.44 48.24
C TYR A 29 6.49 -5.10 47.55
N LEU A 30 6.82 -3.97 48.17
CA LEU A 30 6.63 -2.65 47.55
C LEU A 30 7.59 -2.41 46.38
N SER A 31 8.87 -2.76 46.52
CA SER A 31 9.87 -2.61 45.44
C SER A 31 9.61 -3.53 44.23
N ALA A 32 8.99 -4.70 44.45
CA ALA A 32 8.55 -5.58 43.37
C ALA A 32 7.50 -4.91 42.45
N GLY A 33 6.56 -4.15 43.01
CA GLY A 33 5.52 -3.45 42.23
C GLY A 33 6.08 -2.39 41.27
N TRP A 34 7.11 -1.65 41.69
CA TRP A 34 7.80 -0.67 40.84
C TRP A 34 8.58 -1.35 39.71
N ARG A 35 9.34 -2.41 40.03
CA ARG A 35 10.07 -3.21 39.04
C ARG A 35 9.13 -3.86 38.02
N PHE A 36 7.96 -4.34 38.44
CA PHE A 36 6.99 -4.94 37.52
C PHE A 36 6.43 -3.91 36.53
N ARG A 37 6.13 -2.68 36.98
CA ARG A 37 5.73 -1.57 36.10
C ARG A 37 6.84 -1.17 35.13
N GLU A 38 8.09 -1.13 35.58
CA GLU A 38 9.24 -0.79 34.73
C GLU A 38 9.53 -1.87 33.66
N VAL A 39 9.39 -3.15 34.03
CA VAL A 39 9.43 -4.28 33.09
C VAL A 39 8.27 -4.22 32.10
N GLN A 40 7.06 -3.89 32.54
CA GLN A 40 5.92 -3.73 31.64
C GLN A 40 6.11 -2.55 30.66
N LEU A 41 6.49 -1.37 31.15
CA LEU A 41 6.74 -0.19 30.33
C LEU A 41 7.85 -0.42 29.30
N SER A 42 8.96 -1.05 29.71
CA SER A 42 10.04 -1.41 28.78
C SER A 42 9.64 -2.49 27.78
N TYR A 43 8.73 -3.41 28.11
CA TYR A 43 8.18 -4.38 27.17
C TYR A 43 7.20 -3.74 26.16
N GLU A 44 6.31 -2.86 26.61
CA GLU A 44 5.41 -2.07 25.76
C GLU A 44 6.18 -1.12 24.83
N GLN A 45 7.27 -0.51 25.33
CA GLN A 45 8.16 0.29 24.52
C GLN A 45 8.92 -0.58 23.50
N LYS A 46 9.54 -1.68 23.92
CA LYS A 46 10.29 -2.58 23.02
C LYS A 46 9.41 -3.21 21.94
N THR A 47 8.17 -3.57 22.24
CA THR A 47 7.22 -4.05 21.23
C THR A 47 6.85 -2.94 20.25
N ARG A 48 6.53 -1.73 20.73
CA ARG A 48 6.26 -0.56 19.88
C ARG A 48 7.44 -0.21 18.96
N ASP A 49 8.65 -0.16 19.50
CA ASP A 49 9.85 0.14 18.75
C ASP A 49 10.13 -0.96 17.71
N SER A 50 9.95 -2.24 18.06
CA SER A 50 10.04 -3.37 17.13
C SER A 50 8.99 -3.30 16.00
N TYR A 51 7.75 -2.90 16.30
CA TYR A 51 6.72 -2.68 15.28
C TYR A 51 7.07 -1.51 14.35
N LEU A 52 7.55 -0.40 14.90
CA LEU A 52 7.95 0.77 14.11
C LEU A 52 9.17 0.47 13.23
N ASP A 53 10.16 -0.27 13.74
CA ASP A 53 11.36 -0.63 12.99
C ASP A 53 11.04 -1.66 11.89
N ASN A 54 10.17 -2.64 12.16
CA ASN A 54 9.66 -3.55 11.15
C ASN A 54 8.85 -2.80 10.08
N ALA A 55 7.97 -1.87 10.45
CA ALA A 55 7.20 -1.05 9.51
C ALA A 55 8.11 -0.16 8.64
N ARG A 56 9.15 0.44 9.21
CA ARG A 56 10.18 1.20 8.47
C ARG A 56 10.95 0.31 7.51
N LYS A 57 11.36 -0.88 7.95
CA LYS A 57 12.09 -1.85 7.14
C LYS A 57 11.23 -2.33 5.96
N VAL A 58 10.00 -2.74 6.21
CA VAL A 58 9.02 -3.07 5.16
C VAL A 58 8.85 -1.91 4.18
N ALA A 59 8.71 -0.68 4.67
CA ALA A 59 8.56 0.47 3.78
C ALA A 59 9.81 0.74 2.92
N ALA A 60 11.01 0.57 3.48
CA ALA A 60 12.26 0.68 2.75
C ALA A 60 12.47 -0.46 1.73
N ASP A 61 12.10 -1.70 2.08
CA ASP A 61 12.32 -2.89 1.26
C ASP A 61 11.27 -3.04 0.13
N VAL A 62 10.06 -2.49 0.32
CA VAL A 62 8.91 -2.62 -0.60
C VAL A 62 8.61 -1.32 -1.36
N TYR A 63 8.28 -0.23 -0.65
CA TYR A 63 7.75 0.99 -1.28
C TYR A 63 8.82 1.84 -1.95
N VAL A 64 10.06 1.87 -1.44
CA VAL A 64 11.14 2.66 -2.04
C VAL A 64 11.55 2.10 -3.42
N PRO A 65 11.86 0.79 -3.60
CA PRO A 65 12.14 0.23 -4.92
C PRO A 65 10.99 0.43 -5.91
N LEU A 66 9.75 0.27 -5.46
CA LEU A 66 8.56 0.48 -6.27
C LEU A 66 8.43 1.94 -6.74
N SER A 67 8.59 2.90 -5.83
CA SER A 67 8.56 4.34 -6.14
C SER A 67 9.65 4.74 -7.14
N VAL A 68 10.86 4.19 -6.99
CA VAL A 68 11.98 4.39 -7.92
C VAL A 68 11.66 3.81 -9.29
N ALA A 69 11.11 2.59 -9.37
CA ALA A 69 10.75 1.94 -10.63
C ALA A 69 9.64 2.70 -11.38
N VAL A 70 8.59 3.13 -10.69
CA VAL A 70 7.50 3.97 -11.25
C VAL A 70 8.06 5.31 -11.75
N SER A 71 8.95 5.95 -10.99
CA SER A 71 9.59 7.21 -11.37
C SER A 71 10.51 7.06 -12.60
N ALA A 72 11.28 5.97 -12.68
CA ALA A 72 12.14 5.66 -13.82
C ALA A 72 11.33 5.38 -15.09
N LEU A 73 10.23 4.61 -14.97
CA LEU A 73 9.30 4.34 -16.06
C LEU A 73 8.65 5.62 -16.59
N SER A 74 8.21 6.51 -15.68
CA SER A 74 7.63 7.82 -16.03
C SER A 74 8.61 8.71 -16.79
N ARG A 75 9.88 8.79 -16.35
CA ARG A 75 10.94 9.52 -17.06
C ARG A 75 11.21 8.96 -18.45
N ALA A 76 11.35 7.64 -18.56
CA ALA A 76 11.56 6.97 -19.85
C ALA A 76 10.38 7.20 -20.82
N TYR A 77 9.15 7.30 -20.31
CA TYR A 77 7.99 7.67 -21.13
C TYR A 77 8.04 9.13 -21.60
N LEU A 78 8.43 10.07 -20.73
CA LEU A 78 8.56 11.49 -21.11
C LEU A 78 9.67 11.68 -22.16
N GLU A 79 10.81 11.02 -22.02
CA GLU A 79 11.87 11.00 -23.04
C GLU A 79 11.37 10.42 -24.37
N PHE A 80 10.60 9.33 -24.33
CA PHE A 80 9.99 8.74 -25.51
C PHE A 80 8.96 9.67 -26.17
N LYS A 81 8.15 10.39 -25.37
CA LYS A 81 7.11 11.28 -25.88
C LYS A 81 7.67 12.42 -26.74
N VAL A 82 8.79 13.05 -26.33
CA VAL A 82 9.45 14.11 -27.12
C VAL A 82 9.73 13.66 -28.56
N HIS A 83 10.00 12.36 -28.76
CA HIS A 83 10.21 11.78 -30.08
C HIS A 83 8.93 11.42 -30.85
N ILE A 84 7.80 11.16 -30.17
CA ILE A 84 6.48 11.00 -30.82
C ILE A 84 6.05 12.32 -31.44
N ASP A 85 6.09 13.40 -30.64
CA ASP A 85 5.64 14.73 -31.04
C ASP A 85 6.49 15.31 -32.21
N SER A 86 7.70 14.77 -32.41
CA SER A 86 8.64 15.16 -33.47
C SER A 86 8.45 14.42 -34.82
N ASN A 87 7.41 13.58 -34.97
CA ASN A 87 7.12 12.72 -36.14
C ASN A 87 8.21 11.69 -36.55
N ALA A 88 9.45 11.81 -36.07
CA ALA A 88 10.50 10.82 -36.22
C ALA A 88 10.72 10.11 -34.88
N THR A 89 10.08 8.96 -34.66
CA THR A 89 10.32 8.10 -33.49
C THR A 89 11.55 7.22 -33.72
N PRO A 90 12.71 7.48 -33.08
CA PRO A 90 13.88 6.62 -33.27
C PRO A 90 13.59 5.25 -32.65
N ILE A 91 13.96 4.19 -33.36
CA ILE A 91 13.87 2.80 -32.87
C ILE A 91 14.56 2.67 -31.49
N GLY A 92 15.63 3.42 -31.27
CA GLY A 92 16.31 3.51 -29.97
C GLY A 92 15.44 4.05 -28.82
N ALA A 93 14.59 5.05 -29.06
CA ALA A 93 13.70 5.60 -28.02
C ALA A 93 12.59 4.60 -27.63
N ILE A 94 11.99 3.94 -28.64
CA ILE A 94 11.03 2.85 -28.43
C ILE A 94 11.67 1.73 -27.60
N ASN A 95 12.89 1.31 -27.96
CA ASN A 95 13.61 0.25 -27.26
C ASN A 95 14.00 0.63 -25.83
N ARG A 96 14.37 1.89 -25.56
CA ARG A 96 14.60 2.41 -24.20
C ARG A 96 13.33 2.32 -23.35
N PHE A 97 12.19 2.79 -23.87
CA PHE A 97 10.93 2.71 -23.14
C PHE A 97 10.48 1.26 -22.90
N LYS A 98 10.58 0.37 -23.91
CA LYS A 98 10.34 -1.07 -23.74
C LYS A 98 11.29 -1.71 -22.70
N GLY A 99 12.53 -1.25 -22.62
CA GLY A 99 13.48 -1.62 -21.58
C GLY A 99 13.04 -1.19 -20.18
N ALA A 100 12.53 0.04 -20.04
CA ALA A 100 11.99 0.56 -18.78
C ALA A 100 10.76 -0.22 -18.32
N CYS A 101 9.82 -0.55 -19.21
CA CYS A 101 8.66 -1.41 -18.89
C CYS A 101 9.10 -2.77 -18.32
N ARG A 102 10.03 -3.46 -19.00
CA ARG A 102 10.59 -4.74 -18.54
C ARG A 102 11.35 -4.61 -17.22
N SER A 103 12.02 -3.48 -16.98
CA SER A 103 12.69 -3.21 -15.72
C SER A 103 11.70 -3.03 -14.57
N PHE A 104 10.60 -2.29 -14.80
CA PHE A 104 9.50 -2.13 -13.86
C PHE A 104 8.83 -3.47 -13.54
N GLU A 105 8.51 -4.26 -14.57
CA GLU A 105 7.93 -5.60 -14.43
C GLU A 105 8.83 -6.52 -13.58
N ARG A 106 10.14 -6.60 -13.86
CA ARG A 106 11.09 -7.36 -13.02
C ARG A 106 11.14 -6.88 -11.58
N THR A 107 11.06 -5.57 -11.34
CA THR A 107 10.99 -5.04 -9.97
C THR A 107 9.71 -5.48 -9.26
N LEU A 108 8.57 -5.49 -9.97
CA LEU A 108 7.29 -5.93 -9.43
C LEU A 108 7.31 -7.44 -9.13
N THR A 109 7.73 -8.29 -10.09
CA THR A 109 7.88 -9.74 -9.88
C THR A 109 8.85 -10.04 -8.74
N GLY A 110 10.04 -9.41 -8.73
CA GLY A 110 11.01 -9.57 -7.65
C GLY A 110 10.59 -9.00 -6.29
N LEU A 111 9.52 -8.18 -6.22
CA LEU A 111 8.85 -7.82 -4.97
C LEU A 111 7.86 -8.93 -4.58
N THR A 112 7.01 -9.38 -5.50
CA THR A 112 6.04 -10.47 -5.28
C THR A 112 6.71 -11.77 -4.83
N ASP A 113 7.81 -12.18 -5.48
CA ASP A 113 8.57 -13.40 -5.15
C ASP A 113 9.17 -13.36 -3.73
N ARG A 114 9.40 -12.15 -3.18
CA ARG A 114 9.85 -11.92 -1.79
C ARG A 114 8.70 -11.80 -0.79
N GLY A 115 7.46 -12.05 -1.21
CA GLY A 115 6.27 -11.91 -0.37
C GLY A 115 5.84 -10.46 -0.09
N ALA A 116 6.33 -9.49 -0.87
CA ALA A 116 6.03 -8.08 -0.63
C ALA A 116 4.54 -7.72 -0.77
N THR A 117 3.77 -8.52 -1.52
CA THR A 117 2.31 -8.36 -1.68
C THR A 117 1.56 -8.39 -0.35
N ALA A 118 2.02 -9.19 0.62
CA ALA A 118 1.43 -9.25 1.97
C ALA A 118 1.50 -7.91 2.74
N TYR A 119 2.33 -6.96 2.27
CA TYR A 119 2.47 -5.63 2.85
C TYR A 119 1.84 -4.52 2.01
N LEU A 120 1.40 -4.79 0.78
CA LEU A 120 0.73 -3.80 -0.08
C LEU A 120 -0.72 -3.60 0.39
N THR A 121 -1.25 -2.40 0.20
CA THR A 121 -2.70 -2.19 0.29
C THR A 121 -3.38 -2.82 -0.93
N LEU A 122 -4.56 -3.42 -0.73
CA LEU A 122 -5.31 -4.09 -1.80
C LEU A 122 -5.49 -3.18 -3.03
N SER A 123 -5.83 -1.91 -2.82
CA SER A 123 -6.01 -0.92 -3.90
C SER A 123 -4.71 -0.63 -4.67
N LEU A 124 -3.54 -0.71 -4.03
CA LEU A 124 -2.25 -0.55 -4.70
C LEU A 124 -1.86 -1.82 -5.45
N GLU A 125 -2.09 -3.00 -4.89
CA GLU A 125 -1.86 -4.29 -5.57
C GLU A 125 -2.73 -4.42 -6.84
N GLU A 126 -4.04 -4.20 -6.72
CA GLU A 126 -4.98 -4.20 -7.86
C GLU A 126 -4.54 -3.22 -8.96
N LYS A 127 -4.08 -2.02 -8.57
CA LYS A 127 -3.60 -1.02 -9.52
C LYS A 127 -2.28 -1.39 -10.18
N LEU A 128 -1.32 -1.97 -9.45
CA LEU A 128 -0.06 -2.45 -10.01
C LEU A 128 -0.28 -3.60 -11.00
N VAL A 129 -1.16 -4.55 -10.67
CA VAL A 129 -1.51 -5.68 -11.55
C VAL A 129 -2.23 -5.18 -12.81
N SER A 130 -3.23 -4.30 -12.68
CA SER A 130 -3.94 -3.71 -13.82
C SER A 130 -3.01 -2.89 -14.72
N PHE A 131 -2.10 -2.11 -14.13
CA PHE A 131 -1.13 -1.31 -14.86
C PHE A 131 -0.05 -2.16 -15.55
N SER A 132 0.47 -3.21 -14.88
CA SER A 132 1.43 -4.14 -15.48
C SER A 132 0.83 -4.87 -16.68
N SER A 133 -0.40 -5.38 -16.53
CA SER A 133 -1.16 -5.98 -17.64
C SER A 133 -1.36 -5.01 -18.79
N PHE A 134 -1.80 -3.78 -18.51
CA PHE A 134 -1.93 -2.71 -19.50
C PHE A 134 -0.64 -2.43 -20.26
N LEU A 135 0.50 -2.30 -19.56
CA LEU A 135 1.79 -2.07 -20.21
C LEU A 135 2.13 -3.23 -21.15
N ASN A 136 2.03 -4.47 -20.66
CA ASN A 136 2.40 -5.66 -21.43
C ASN A 136 1.52 -5.87 -22.67
N GLU A 137 0.19 -5.73 -22.55
CA GLU A 137 -0.72 -5.76 -23.71
C GLU A 137 -0.42 -4.60 -24.68
N SER A 138 -0.09 -3.41 -24.16
CA SER A 138 0.21 -2.22 -24.98
C SER A 138 1.57 -2.25 -25.69
N LEU A 139 2.52 -3.09 -25.25
CA LEU A 139 3.81 -3.25 -25.93
C LEU A 139 3.68 -3.97 -27.29
N THR A 140 2.60 -4.72 -27.49
CA THR A 140 2.25 -5.48 -28.70
C THR A 140 0.99 -4.97 -29.42
N ALA A 141 0.16 -4.14 -28.77
CA ALA A 141 -1.06 -3.59 -29.34
C ALA A 141 -0.81 -2.69 -30.57
N GLN A 142 -1.53 -2.99 -31.67
CA GLN A 142 -1.63 -2.14 -32.87
C GLN A 142 -2.90 -1.26 -32.86
N THR A 143 -3.90 -1.66 -32.06
CA THR A 143 -5.22 -1.06 -31.94
C THR A 143 -5.54 -0.79 -30.46
N THR A 144 -6.50 0.10 -30.17
CA THR A 144 -6.95 0.38 -28.81
C THR A 144 -8.17 -0.47 -28.47
N ILE A 145 -8.06 -1.38 -27.50
CA ILE A 145 -9.17 -2.27 -27.10
C ILE A 145 -9.74 -1.78 -25.76
N LYS A 146 -10.95 -1.19 -25.73
CA LYS A 146 -11.54 -0.69 -24.47
C LYS A 146 -12.52 -1.68 -23.84
N ARG A 147 -12.63 -1.63 -22.50
CA ARG A 147 -13.65 -2.32 -21.70
C ARG A 147 -14.68 -1.31 -21.23
N LEU A 148 -15.95 -1.55 -21.55
CA LEU A 148 -17.09 -0.79 -21.03
C LEU A 148 -17.85 -1.67 -20.03
N THR A 149 -17.75 -1.33 -18.76
CA THR A 149 -18.49 -1.98 -17.67
C THR A 149 -19.73 -1.14 -17.35
N LEU A 150 -20.92 -1.73 -17.47
CA LEU A 150 -22.17 -1.13 -17.04
C LEU A 150 -22.57 -1.74 -15.69
N GLN A 151 -22.58 -0.92 -14.64
CA GLN A 151 -23.06 -1.28 -13.30
C GLN A 151 -24.42 -0.63 -13.06
N PRO A 152 -25.54 -1.31 -13.35
CA PRO A 152 -26.83 -0.91 -12.82
C PRO A 152 -26.86 -1.05 -11.29
N LYS A 153 -27.03 0.07 -10.59
CA LYS A 153 -27.45 0.07 -9.19
C LYS A 153 -28.97 0.07 -9.13
N PHE A 154 -29.55 -1.11 -8.97
CA PHE A 154 -30.92 -1.27 -8.48
C PHE A 154 -30.92 -1.28 -6.94
N TYR A 155 -32.06 -0.97 -6.32
CA TYR A 155 -32.25 -1.20 -4.89
C TYR A 155 -32.32 -2.71 -4.62
N GLY A 156 -31.20 -3.31 -4.19
CA GLY A 156 -31.13 -4.69 -3.69
C GLY A 156 -30.48 -5.73 -4.61
N VAL A 157 -30.23 -5.42 -5.89
CA VAL A 157 -29.51 -6.32 -6.82
C VAL A 157 -28.46 -5.54 -7.59
N ALA A 158 -27.22 -6.04 -7.58
CA ALA A 158 -26.10 -5.50 -8.34
C ALA A 158 -25.63 -6.55 -9.34
N ASP A 159 -26.20 -6.53 -10.55
CA ASP A 159 -25.66 -7.25 -11.69
C ASP A 159 -24.65 -6.36 -12.43
N THR A 160 -23.66 -6.92 -13.12
CA THR A 160 -22.60 -6.16 -13.79
C THR A 160 -22.38 -6.69 -15.20
N VAL A 161 -22.77 -5.90 -16.20
CA VAL A 161 -22.61 -6.27 -17.61
C VAL A 161 -21.30 -5.70 -18.13
N VAL A 162 -20.41 -6.58 -18.59
CA VAL A 162 -19.07 -6.21 -19.09
C VAL A 162 -19.02 -6.39 -20.60
N TYR A 163 -18.80 -5.31 -21.34
CA TYR A 163 -18.56 -5.33 -22.78
C TYR A 163 -17.07 -5.10 -23.07
N ARG A 164 -16.45 -5.98 -23.85
CA ARG A 164 -15.08 -5.83 -24.38
C ARG A 164 -15.17 -5.67 -25.89
N GLY A 165 -14.50 -4.67 -26.47
CA GLY A 165 -14.56 -4.46 -27.92
C GLY A 165 -13.41 -3.62 -28.46
N GLU A 166 -12.89 -4.04 -29.59
CA GLU A 166 -11.79 -3.37 -30.32
C GLU A 166 -12.31 -2.28 -31.28
N ASN A 167 -13.48 -2.48 -31.88
CA ASN A 167 -14.13 -1.51 -32.78
C ASN A 167 -15.67 -1.46 -32.65
N SER A 168 -16.21 -1.92 -31.51
CA SER A 168 -17.65 -1.87 -31.26
C SER A 168 -18.16 -0.41 -31.26
N TRP A 169 -19.27 -0.15 -31.93
CA TRP A 169 -19.88 1.18 -31.95
C TRP A 169 -20.19 1.68 -30.53
N LEU A 170 -20.68 0.80 -29.64
CA LEU A 170 -20.91 1.10 -28.22
C LEU A 170 -19.64 1.59 -27.50
N VAL A 171 -18.47 1.08 -27.87
CA VAL A 171 -17.18 1.50 -27.33
C VAL A 171 -16.76 2.86 -27.90
N ARG A 172 -16.97 3.09 -29.21
CA ARG A 172 -16.71 4.40 -29.84
C ARG A 172 -17.60 5.51 -29.28
N TRP A 173 -18.86 5.19 -28.95
CA TRP A 173 -19.81 6.09 -28.30
C TRP A 173 -19.68 6.10 -26.76
N SER A 174 -18.70 5.41 -26.15
CA SER A 174 -18.62 5.31 -24.67
C SER A 174 -18.62 6.65 -23.94
N PRO A 175 -17.99 7.75 -24.41
CA PRO A 175 -18.08 9.04 -23.72
C PRO A 175 -19.52 9.58 -23.65
N VAL A 176 -20.27 9.38 -24.73
CA VAL A 176 -21.67 9.81 -24.85
C VAL A 176 -22.59 8.90 -24.03
N VAL A 177 -22.37 7.58 -24.07
CA VAL A 177 -23.12 6.62 -23.23
C VAL A 177 -22.87 6.88 -21.74
N VAL A 178 -21.63 7.17 -21.32
CA VAL A 178 -21.30 7.55 -19.94
C VAL A 178 -21.99 8.85 -19.55
N ALA A 179 -21.95 9.88 -20.39
CA ALA A 179 -22.63 11.15 -20.12
C ALA A 179 -24.16 10.98 -20.00
N ILE A 180 -24.79 10.27 -20.94
CA ILE A 180 -26.25 10.06 -20.95
C ILE A 180 -26.71 9.21 -19.76
N THR A 181 -25.99 8.13 -19.43
CA THR A 181 -26.36 7.25 -18.29
C THR A 181 -26.22 7.90 -16.92
N GLN A 182 -25.41 8.96 -16.79
CA GLN A 182 -25.34 9.78 -15.57
C GLN A 182 -26.46 10.84 -15.48
N VAL A 183 -27.02 11.26 -16.61
CA VAL A 183 -27.95 12.41 -16.69
C VAL A 183 -29.42 12.00 -16.79
N ILE A 184 -29.74 10.81 -17.32
CA ILE A 184 -31.13 10.32 -17.41
C ILE A 184 -31.43 9.34 -16.26
N PRO A 185 -32.05 9.79 -15.15
CA PRO A 185 -32.60 8.89 -14.15
C PRO A 185 -33.85 8.19 -14.71
N ILE A 186 -33.67 7.02 -15.32
CA ILE A 186 -34.77 6.07 -15.49
C ILE A 186 -35.24 5.70 -14.09
N ALA A 187 -36.54 5.82 -13.81
CA ALA A 187 -37.09 5.78 -12.46
C ALA A 187 -36.58 4.56 -11.65
N GLY A 188 -35.83 4.83 -10.58
CA GLY A 188 -35.28 3.80 -9.68
C GLY A 188 -33.95 3.16 -10.09
N VAL A 189 -33.41 3.45 -11.28
CA VAL A 189 -32.17 2.82 -11.80
C VAL A 189 -31.06 3.86 -11.98
N ARG A 190 -29.94 3.71 -11.25
CA ARG A 190 -28.71 4.48 -11.53
C ARG A 190 -27.72 3.61 -12.29
N LEU A 191 -27.55 3.88 -13.58
CA LEU A 191 -26.54 3.23 -14.41
C LEU A 191 -25.19 3.92 -14.23
N ARG A 192 -24.19 3.22 -13.72
CA ARG A 192 -22.80 3.68 -13.72
C ARG A 192 -22.04 2.99 -14.86
N ALA A 193 -21.85 3.71 -15.96
CA ALA A 193 -20.94 3.29 -17.02
C ALA A 193 -19.49 3.65 -16.65
N ILE A 194 -18.58 2.68 -16.77
CA ILE A 194 -17.14 2.84 -16.54
C ILE A 194 -16.42 2.34 -17.79
N SER A 195 -15.66 3.20 -18.46
CA SER A 195 -14.83 2.86 -19.62
C SER A 195 -13.37 2.80 -19.20
N GLU A 196 -12.66 1.73 -19.55
CA GLU A 196 -11.28 1.45 -19.12
C GLU A 196 -10.40 0.97 -20.29
N THR A 197 -9.09 1.29 -20.23
CA THR A 197 -8.04 1.15 -21.26
C THR A 197 -8.41 0.24 -22.44
N LEU A 198 -8.39 -1.09 -22.34
CA LEU A 198 -7.57 -2.00 -21.55
C LEU A 198 -6.12 -2.06 -22.07
N CYS A 199 -5.93 -1.92 -23.38
CA CYS A 199 -4.64 -1.79 -24.05
C CYS A 199 -4.74 -0.72 -25.15
N ALA A 200 -3.62 -0.09 -25.47
CA ALA A 200 -3.56 0.95 -26.50
C ALA A 200 -2.14 0.99 -27.11
N PRO A 201 -1.98 1.37 -28.40
CA PRO A 201 -0.65 1.51 -28.99
C PRO A 201 0.15 2.56 -28.24
N ILE A 202 1.44 2.30 -27.97
CA ILE A 202 2.28 3.15 -27.09
C ILE A 202 2.35 4.62 -27.56
N ALA A 203 2.20 4.86 -28.87
CA ALA A 203 2.21 6.20 -29.47
C ALA A 203 0.83 6.91 -29.48
N SER A 204 -0.22 6.29 -28.93
CA SER A 204 -1.59 6.83 -28.94
C SER A 204 -1.87 7.74 -27.73
N GLY A 205 -2.75 8.73 -27.91
CA GLY A 205 -3.22 9.58 -26.81
C GLY A 205 -4.03 8.82 -25.74
N ASP A 206 -4.70 7.72 -26.12
CA ASP A 206 -5.36 6.82 -25.16
C ASP A 206 -4.35 6.11 -24.25
N PHE A 207 -3.19 5.69 -24.81
CA PHE A 207 -2.09 5.16 -24.02
C PHE A 207 -1.54 6.23 -23.07
N GLU A 208 -1.23 7.44 -23.57
CA GLU A 208 -0.71 8.54 -22.74
C GLU A 208 -1.63 8.82 -21.56
N LYS A 209 -2.94 8.95 -21.82
CA LYS A 209 -3.93 9.29 -20.82
C LYS A 209 -3.93 8.26 -19.69
N ARG A 210 -4.12 6.97 -20.01
CA ARG A 210 -4.15 5.92 -19.00
C ARG A 210 -2.81 5.78 -18.28
N PHE A 211 -1.70 5.81 -19.03
CA PHE A 211 -0.35 5.72 -18.45
C PHE A 211 -0.12 6.81 -17.41
N ARG A 212 -0.50 8.05 -17.71
CA ARG A 212 -0.39 9.18 -16.78
C ARG A 212 -1.30 9.02 -15.56
N GLU A 213 -2.57 8.66 -15.77
CA GLU A 213 -3.57 8.47 -14.70
C GLU A 213 -3.17 7.35 -13.72
N ASP A 214 -2.78 6.17 -14.23
CA ASP A 214 -2.35 5.05 -13.41
C ASP A 214 -1.00 5.33 -12.72
N THR A 215 -0.02 5.93 -13.40
CA THR A 215 1.28 6.32 -12.81
C THR A 215 1.11 7.31 -11.65
N LEU A 216 0.23 8.31 -11.80
CA LEU A 216 -0.06 9.28 -10.74
C LEU A 216 -0.81 8.62 -9.58
N THR A 217 -1.77 7.74 -9.86
CA THR A 217 -2.54 7.03 -8.84
C THR A 217 -1.67 6.08 -8.02
N ILE A 218 -0.82 5.27 -8.69
CA ILE A 218 0.17 4.40 -8.02
C ILE A 218 1.12 5.25 -7.16
N SER A 219 1.62 6.37 -7.69
CA SER A 219 2.48 7.29 -6.92
C SER A 219 1.78 7.91 -5.72
N ALA A 220 0.48 8.19 -5.80
CA ALA A 220 -0.32 8.71 -4.69
C ALA A 220 -0.55 7.64 -3.62
N LEU A 221 -0.93 6.41 -3.99
CA LEU A 221 -1.11 5.28 -3.09
C LEU A 221 0.20 4.92 -2.35
N ILE A 222 1.34 4.95 -3.04
CA ILE A 222 2.65 4.75 -2.41
C ILE A 222 2.94 5.88 -1.38
N LYS A 223 2.62 7.13 -1.71
CA LYS A 223 2.79 8.27 -0.78
C LYS A 223 1.85 8.18 0.42
N GLU A 224 0.62 7.75 0.23
CA GLU A 224 -0.37 7.57 1.31
C GLU A 224 0.13 6.58 2.36
N VAL A 225 0.70 5.45 1.95
CA VAL A 225 1.24 4.47 2.90
C VAL A 225 2.57 4.90 3.51
N THR A 226 3.45 5.57 2.75
CA THR A 226 4.79 5.97 3.24
C THR A 226 4.83 7.24 4.09
N LEU A 227 3.93 8.20 3.84
CA LEU A 227 3.81 9.45 4.60
C LEU A 227 2.70 9.40 5.66
N GLY A 228 1.91 8.32 5.67
CA GLY A 228 0.64 8.22 6.38
C GLY A 228 -0.48 9.01 5.68
N SER A 229 -1.72 8.65 5.99
CA SER A 229 -2.93 9.31 5.47
C SER A 229 -3.13 10.70 6.06
N ARG A 230 -2.27 11.66 5.66
CA ARG A 230 -2.61 13.07 5.74
C ARG A 230 -3.77 13.30 4.77
N SER A 231 -4.98 13.41 5.34
CA SER A 231 -6.23 13.66 4.64
C SER A 231 -6.02 14.61 3.47
N SER A 232 -6.18 14.11 2.24
CA SER A 232 -6.18 14.98 1.07
C SER A 232 -7.30 16.00 1.26
N PRO A 233 -7.05 17.31 1.09
CA PRO A 233 -8.13 18.27 1.03
C PRO A 233 -9.04 17.86 -0.12
N THR A 234 -10.34 17.82 0.15
CA THR A 234 -11.38 17.63 -0.87
C THR A 234 -11.29 18.78 -1.86
N ILE A 235 -11.14 18.45 -3.14
CA ILE A 235 -11.27 19.39 -4.28
C ILE A 235 -12.60 19.05 -4.97
#